data_AF-A0AAE0KFX5-F1
#
_entry.id   AF-A0AAE0KFX5-F1
#
_cell.length_a   1.000
_cell.length_b   1.000
_cell.length_c   1.000
_cell.angle_alpha   90.00
_cell.angle_beta   90.00
_cell.angle_gamma   90.00
#
_symmetry.space_group_name_H-M   'P 1'
#
loop_
_entity.id
_entity.type
_entity.pdbx_description
1 polymer ?
#
loop_
_entity_poly.entity_id
_entity_poly.type
_entity_poly.pdbx_seq_one_letter_code
_entity_poly.pdbx_strand_id
1 'polypeptide(L)'
;MQQSWIRVFGAACALISCLISPATATSISSKWSRSRTRASAPRHSDPFLLHARNTTTNSTAGFAQRNFNTISSIYGLTVYPNQVPIIVNGGAAVPPGLFSQDVVGRVDPVGDFIGFEASIEYFFALAPIPQPSDRFAAITSYKITEFSSGCPGVASSVVYLYCSVVNPGAPDDGTPLPPLKQVAFWTFDASGAVLKYDAWIPRLNAWLEQTAGGVSVTDPQFQAGTIAALCDATQQRCLGPDNVQWNSTAQCVAALAQKPFGNYDEARGDNVVCRAIHVILTVGNPDTHCPHVGPTGGGACIDVPYGHVFEDEDVYSDPIGETFVCK
;
A
#
# COMPACT_ATOMS: atom_id res chain seq x y z
N MET A 1 -18.00 -5.33 38.94
CA MET A 1 -17.93 -5.84 37.55
C MET A 1 -17.99 -4.68 36.57
N GLN A 2 -17.00 -3.78 36.58
CA GLN A 2 -17.08 -2.51 35.86
C GLN A 2 -15.67 -1.88 35.68
N GLN A 3 -14.71 -2.62 35.11
CA GLN A 3 -13.35 -2.11 34.82
C GLN A 3 -12.71 -2.71 33.54
N SER A 4 -13.51 -3.12 32.56
CA SER A 4 -13.02 -3.71 31.29
C SER A 4 -13.38 -2.93 30.03
N TRP A 5 -13.88 -1.68 30.14
CA TRP A 5 -14.50 -0.96 29.02
C TRP A 5 -13.72 0.26 28.50
N ILE A 6 -12.49 0.50 28.97
CA ILE A 6 -11.67 1.68 28.58
C ILE A 6 -10.57 1.34 27.56
N ARG A 7 -10.44 0.09 27.11
CA ARG A 7 -9.39 -0.34 26.14
C ARG A 7 -9.83 -0.40 24.67
N VAL A 8 -11.04 0.06 24.34
CA VAL A 8 -11.56 0.09 22.96
C VAL A 8 -11.67 1.51 22.40
N PHE A 9 -11.52 2.55 23.23
CA PHE A 9 -11.82 3.95 22.88
C PHE A 9 -10.61 4.84 22.57
N GLY A 10 -9.43 4.28 22.31
CA GLY A 10 -8.19 5.04 22.06
C GLY A 10 -7.76 5.18 20.59
N ALA A 11 -8.47 4.54 19.64
CA ALA A 11 -7.95 4.29 18.29
C ALA A 11 -8.15 5.45 17.28
N ALA A 12 -8.64 6.62 17.72
CA ALA A 12 -8.96 7.76 16.86
C ALA A 12 -8.21 9.06 17.19
N CYS A 13 -7.42 9.13 18.27
CA CYS A 13 -7.06 10.41 18.89
C CYS A 13 -5.55 10.66 19.15
N ALA A 14 -4.63 9.85 18.61
CA ALA A 14 -3.20 9.91 18.99
C ALA A 14 -2.26 10.55 17.96
N LEU A 15 -2.69 11.64 17.30
CA LEU A 15 -1.80 12.53 16.53
C LEU A 15 -1.36 13.79 17.30
N ILE A 16 -1.78 13.94 18.56
CA ILE A 16 -1.86 15.27 19.21
C ILE A 16 -0.69 15.61 20.17
N SER A 17 0.47 14.94 20.18
CA SER A 17 1.49 15.29 21.22
C SER A 17 2.98 15.28 20.91
N CYS A 18 3.46 15.17 19.66
CA CYS A 18 4.92 15.13 19.43
C CYS A 18 5.54 16.21 18.53
N LEU A 19 4.83 17.28 18.15
CA LEU A 19 5.39 18.31 17.25
C LEU A 19 5.60 19.71 17.85
N ILE A 20 5.75 19.84 19.19
CA ILE A 20 6.19 21.11 19.79
C ILE A 20 7.19 20.86 20.95
N SER A 21 8.47 20.68 20.63
CA SER A 21 9.63 21.40 21.23
C SER A 21 10.99 20.71 20.98
N PRO A 22 12.10 21.49 20.98
CA PRO A 22 13.36 21.10 20.34
C PRO A 22 14.44 20.52 21.28
N ALA A 23 15.40 19.82 20.66
CA ALA A 23 16.73 19.41 21.14
C ALA A 23 16.76 18.33 22.26
N THR A 24 17.48 17.22 22.10
CA THR A 24 18.95 17.22 22.07
C THR A 24 19.47 15.88 21.52
N ALA A 25 20.52 15.97 20.70
CA ALA A 25 21.30 14.84 20.23
C ALA A 25 22.13 14.22 21.35
N THR A 26 22.26 12.90 21.36
CA THR A 26 23.43 12.24 21.95
C THR A 26 23.72 10.93 21.23
N SER A 27 24.90 10.88 20.62
CA SER A 27 25.48 9.73 19.94
C SER A 27 25.93 8.66 20.93
N ILE A 28 25.65 7.38 20.67
CA ILE A 28 26.43 6.28 21.23
C ILE A 28 26.69 5.24 20.13
N SER A 29 27.96 5.14 19.74
CA SER A 29 28.51 4.08 18.91
C SER A 29 28.66 2.78 19.70
N SER A 30 28.34 1.63 19.10
CA SER A 30 28.90 0.36 19.57
C SER A 30 29.25 -0.57 18.41
N LYS A 31 30.44 -1.17 18.56
CA LYS A 31 31.19 -1.97 17.60
C LYS A 31 30.58 -3.37 17.47
N TRP A 32 30.46 -3.89 16.25
CA TRP A 32 30.21 -5.31 16.00
C TRP A 32 31.46 -5.98 15.43
N SER A 33 32.02 -6.91 16.20
CA SER A 33 33.15 -7.76 15.83
C SER A 33 32.68 -8.98 15.04
N ARG A 34 33.34 -9.26 13.91
CA ARG A 34 33.17 -10.47 13.10
C ARG A 34 33.80 -11.68 13.79
N SER A 35 33.10 -12.81 13.82
CA SER A 35 33.73 -14.13 13.95
C SER A 35 33.33 -15.02 12.77
N ARG A 36 34.34 -15.41 11.97
CA ARG A 36 34.24 -16.46 10.95
C ARG A 36 34.35 -17.82 11.63
N THR A 37 33.49 -18.75 11.27
CA THR A 37 33.79 -20.18 11.36
C THR A 37 33.48 -20.83 10.01
N ARG A 38 34.47 -21.56 9.53
CA ARG A 38 34.54 -22.24 8.24
C ARG A 38 34.22 -23.70 8.50
N ALA A 39 33.19 -24.25 7.86
CA ALA A 39 32.92 -25.69 7.86
C ALA A 39 32.80 -26.16 6.40
N SER A 40 33.68 -27.08 6.05
CA SER A 40 33.84 -27.73 4.75
C SER A 40 32.83 -28.85 4.56
N ALA A 41 32.18 -28.90 3.39
CA ALA A 41 31.38 -30.05 2.93
C ALA A 41 32.01 -30.69 1.67
N PRO A 42 31.92 -32.02 1.49
CA PRO A 42 32.65 -32.75 0.46
C PRO A 42 31.93 -32.82 -0.90
N ARG A 43 32.75 -33.00 -1.95
CA ARG A 43 32.38 -33.16 -3.36
C ARG A 43 31.84 -34.56 -3.63
N HIS A 44 30.75 -34.64 -4.40
CA HIS A 44 30.44 -35.78 -5.25
C HIS A 44 30.17 -35.30 -6.68
N SER A 45 30.91 -35.88 -7.61
CA SER A 45 30.81 -35.75 -9.05
C SER A 45 29.81 -36.78 -9.60
N ASP A 46 28.98 -36.39 -10.57
CA ASP A 46 28.80 -37.17 -11.79
C ASP A 46 28.14 -36.34 -12.93
N PRO A 47 28.41 -36.69 -14.21
CA PRO A 47 28.22 -35.80 -15.34
C PRO A 47 27.02 -36.20 -16.21
N PHE A 48 26.17 -35.23 -16.57
CA PHE A 48 25.30 -35.34 -17.74
C PHE A 48 25.67 -34.27 -18.77
N LEU A 49 26.41 -34.71 -19.78
CA LEU A 49 26.68 -33.99 -21.02
C LEU A 49 25.39 -33.96 -21.86
N LEU A 50 24.69 -32.83 -21.85
CA LEU A 50 23.78 -32.46 -22.93
C LEU A 50 24.48 -31.43 -23.82
N HIS A 51 24.73 -31.85 -25.07
CA HIS A 51 25.18 -30.98 -26.15
C HIS A 51 24.09 -29.95 -26.46
N ALA A 52 24.13 -28.79 -25.79
CA ALA A 52 23.33 -27.64 -26.17
C ALA A 52 23.97 -26.99 -27.40
N ARG A 53 23.31 -27.16 -28.55
CA ARG A 53 23.59 -26.36 -29.75
C ARG A 53 23.39 -24.88 -29.39
N ASN A 54 24.41 -24.11 -29.73
CA ASN A 54 24.54 -22.69 -29.50
C ASN A 54 23.62 -21.93 -30.47
N THR A 55 22.41 -21.58 -30.04
CA THR A 55 21.53 -20.63 -30.74
C THR A 55 20.76 -19.79 -29.72
N THR A 56 21.19 -18.53 -29.55
CA THR A 56 20.37 -17.36 -29.12
C THR A 56 19.54 -17.46 -27.83
N THR A 57 20.16 -17.72 -26.67
CA THR A 57 19.48 -17.70 -25.35
C THR A 57 19.69 -16.42 -24.52
N ASN A 58 20.34 -15.39 -25.07
CA ASN A 58 20.84 -14.26 -24.26
C ASN A 58 19.89 -13.05 -24.14
N SER A 59 18.74 -13.02 -24.82
CA SER A 59 17.78 -11.90 -24.75
C SER A 59 16.62 -12.14 -23.79
N THR A 60 16.10 -13.37 -23.69
CA THR A 60 14.94 -13.71 -22.86
C THR A 60 15.23 -13.69 -21.36
N ALA A 61 16.40 -14.16 -20.95
CA ALA A 61 16.81 -14.13 -19.55
C ALA A 61 17.08 -12.70 -19.04
N GLY A 62 17.54 -11.80 -19.91
CA GLY A 62 17.95 -10.45 -19.52
C GLY A 62 16.79 -9.56 -19.11
N PHE A 63 15.74 -9.48 -19.93
CA PHE A 63 14.58 -8.65 -19.61
C PHE A 63 13.74 -9.23 -18.47
N ALA A 64 13.60 -10.56 -18.40
CA ALA A 64 12.79 -11.19 -17.36
C ALA A 64 13.41 -10.95 -15.97
N GLN A 65 14.73 -11.09 -15.84
CA GLN A 65 15.44 -10.77 -14.61
C GLN A 65 15.36 -9.29 -14.25
N ARG A 66 15.47 -8.39 -15.24
CA ARG A 66 15.30 -6.94 -15.03
C ARG A 66 13.91 -6.60 -14.50
N ASN A 67 12.87 -7.13 -15.13
CA ASN A 67 11.48 -6.90 -14.72
C ASN A 67 11.21 -7.48 -13.32
N PHE A 68 11.72 -8.68 -13.03
CA PHE A 68 11.67 -9.27 -11.70
C PHE A 68 12.33 -8.37 -10.65
N ASN A 69 13.55 -7.89 -10.92
CA ASN A 69 14.28 -7.02 -9.99
C ASN A 69 13.52 -5.72 -9.72
N THR A 70 12.92 -5.12 -10.76
CA THR A 70 12.12 -3.88 -10.63
C THR A 70 10.91 -4.10 -9.73
N ILE A 71 10.11 -5.13 -9.99
CA ILE A 71 8.94 -5.48 -9.16
C ILE A 71 9.38 -5.82 -7.73
N SER A 72 10.44 -6.61 -7.58
CA SER A 72 10.98 -6.98 -6.26
C SER A 72 11.43 -5.74 -5.47
N SER A 73 12.08 -4.78 -6.11
CA SER A 73 12.45 -3.52 -5.49
C SER A 73 11.22 -2.70 -5.05
N ILE A 74 10.18 -2.63 -5.87
CA ILE A 74 8.91 -1.96 -5.52
C ILE A 74 8.31 -2.58 -4.26
N TYR A 75 8.10 -3.91 -4.21
CA TYR A 75 7.57 -4.55 -3.00
C TYR A 75 8.52 -4.48 -1.80
N GLY A 76 9.83 -4.43 -2.04
CA GLY A 76 10.82 -4.19 -0.99
C GLY A 76 10.63 -2.85 -0.28
N LEU A 77 10.15 -1.82 -0.99
CA LEU A 77 9.84 -0.53 -0.41
C LEU A 77 8.56 -0.55 0.44
N THR A 78 7.62 -1.49 0.21
CA THR A 78 6.40 -1.63 1.04
C THR A 78 6.68 -2.22 2.44
N VAL A 79 7.86 -2.83 2.64
CA VAL A 79 8.26 -3.44 3.92
C VAL A 79 8.69 -2.37 4.90
N TYR A 80 8.13 -2.36 6.11
CA TYR A 80 8.54 -1.44 7.17
C TYR A 80 10.03 -1.61 7.56
N PRO A 81 10.82 -0.52 7.68
CA PRO A 81 10.45 0.91 7.56
C PRO A 81 10.77 1.55 6.18
N ASN A 82 10.96 0.77 5.12
CA ASN A 82 11.48 1.24 3.83
C ASN A 82 10.55 2.24 3.13
N GLN A 83 9.24 2.22 3.41
CA GLN A 83 8.27 3.15 2.85
C GLN A 83 8.30 4.52 3.52
N VAL A 84 8.78 4.61 4.77
CA VAL A 84 8.69 5.84 5.58
C VAL A 84 9.32 7.06 4.89
N PRO A 85 10.53 6.97 4.29
CA PRO A 85 11.11 8.10 3.57
C PRO A 85 10.24 8.59 2.40
N ILE A 86 9.51 7.69 1.74
CA ILE A 86 8.62 8.02 0.60
C ILE A 86 7.36 8.71 1.08
N ILE A 87 6.79 8.27 2.20
CA ILE A 87 5.64 8.94 2.82
C ILE A 87 5.99 10.37 3.25
N VAL A 88 7.22 10.59 3.72
CA VAL A 88 7.67 11.90 4.21
C VAL A 88 8.12 12.83 3.07
N ASN A 89 8.77 12.31 2.04
CA ASN A 89 9.42 13.14 1.01
C ASN A 89 8.85 12.94 -0.41
N GLY A 90 7.76 12.18 -0.54
CA GLY A 90 7.13 11.86 -1.81
C GLY A 90 8.04 11.11 -2.77
N GLY A 91 7.80 11.31 -4.07
CA GLY A 91 8.56 10.70 -5.16
C GLY A 91 10.08 10.88 -5.10
N ALA A 92 10.58 11.94 -4.45
CA ALA A 92 12.02 12.21 -4.31
C ALA A 92 12.78 11.15 -3.50
N ALA A 93 12.08 10.37 -2.66
CA ALA A 93 12.67 9.27 -1.90
C ALA A 93 12.55 7.91 -2.60
N VAL A 94 11.89 7.84 -3.75
CA VAL A 94 11.79 6.61 -4.55
C VAL A 94 13.09 6.42 -5.35
N PRO A 95 13.76 5.26 -5.27
CA PRO A 95 14.92 4.98 -6.12
C PRO A 95 14.59 5.16 -7.61
N PRO A 96 15.49 5.78 -8.39
CA PRO A 96 15.23 6.04 -9.81
C PRO A 96 15.08 4.75 -10.61
N GLY A 97 14.23 4.78 -11.63
CA GLY A 97 14.05 3.67 -12.58
C GLY A 97 13.06 2.59 -12.13
N LEU A 98 12.33 2.78 -11.03
CA LEU A 98 11.27 1.85 -10.63
C LEU A 98 9.95 2.09 -11.37
N PHE A 99 9.55 3.37 -11.50
CA PHE A 99 8.37 3.80 -12.23
C PHE A 99 8.73 4.89 -13.24
N SER A 100 8.05 4.90 -14.38
CA SER A 100 8.06 6.01 -15.33
C SER A 100 7.41 7.25 -14.69
N GLN A 101 7.75 8.44 -15.19
CA GLN A 101 7.07 9.67 -14.78
C GLN A 101 5.60 9.70 -15.21
N ASP A 102 5.32 9.07 -16.35
CA ASP A 102 3.99 8.95 -16.94
C ASP A 102 3.32 7.62 -16.55
N VAL A 103 3.72 7.02 -15.43
CA VAL A 103 3.11 5.77 -14.96
C VAL A 103 1.62 5.98 -14.72
N VAL A 104 0.82 5.01 -15.17
CA VAL A 104 -0.61 4.93 -14.86
C VAL A 104 -0.93 3.55 -14.31
N GLY A 105 -1.95 3.42 -13.48
CA GLY A 105 -2.33 2.09 -13.05
C GLY A 105 -3.62 2.01 -12.26
N ARG A 106 -4.01 0.77 -12.00
CA ARG A 106 -5.18 0.42 -11.22
C ARG A 106 -4.75 -0.48 -10.06
N VAL A 107 -5.32 -0.24 -8.89
CA VAL A 107 -5.31 -1.21 -7.79
C VAL A 107 -6.76 -1.47 -7.44
N ASP A 108 -7.31 -2.61 -7.85
CA ASP A 108 -8.63 -3.05 -7.42
C ASP A 108 -8.53 -3.65 -6.01
N PRO A 109 -9.37 -3.22 -5.05
CA PRO A 109 -10.61 -2.40 -5.19
C PRO A 109 -10.46 -0.89 -4.89
N VAL A 110 -9.22 -0.39 -4.81
CA VAL A 110 -8.88 0.95 -4.29
C VAL A 110 -9.15 2.06 -5.30
N GLY A 111 -8.57 2.02 -6.49
CA GLY A 111 -8.58 3.17 -7.38
C GLY A 111 -7.74 3.07 -8.64
N ASP A 112 -7.80 4.11 -9.46
CA ASP A 112 -6.91 4.37 -10.59
C ASP A 112 -5.96 5.51 -10.19
N PHE A 113 -4.76 5.45 -10.74
CA PHE A 113 -3.64 6.32 -10.38
C PHE A 113 -3.01 6.82 -11.66
N ILE A 114 -2.96 8.14 -11.80
CA ILE A 114 -2.42 8.79 -12.98
C ILE A 114 -1.18 9.59 -12.57
N GLY A 115 -0.05 9.26 -13.18
CA GLY A 115 1.23 9.86 -12.91
C GLY A 115 1.99 9.22 -11.75
N PHE A 116 3.26 9.60 -11.67
CA PHE A 116 4.24 9.08 -10.72
C PHE A 116 3.85 9.27 -9.24
N GLU A 117 3.51 10.50 -8.83
CA GLU A 117 3.22 10.79 -7.42
C GLU A 117 1.98 10.03 -6.92
N ALA A 118 0.89 9.98 -7.72
CA ALA A 118 -0.30 9.22 -7.35
C ALA A 118 0.00 7.71 -7.25
N SER A 119 0.78 7.16 -8.17
CA SER A 119 1.11 5.74 -8.17
C SER A 119 1.96 5.34 -6.95
N ILE A 120 3.00 6.12 -6.63
CA ILE A 120 3.89 5.80 -5.51
C ILE A 120 3.23 6.07 -4.15
N GLU A 121 2.39 7.10 -4.04
CA GLU A 121 1.65 7.41 -2.81
C GLU A 121 0.79 6.22 -2.39
N TYR A 122 0.00 5.62 -3.30
CA TYR A 122 -0.89 4.53 -2.92
C TYR A 122 -0.15 3.21 -2.66
N PHE A 123 0.90 2.91 -3.42
CA PHE A 123 1.71 1.72 -3.17
C PHE A 123 2.41 1.75 -1.81
N PHE A 124 2.89 2.92 -1.38
CA PHE A 124 3.77 3.03 -0.21
C PHE A 124 3.08 3.65 1.02
N ALA A 125 2.19 4.61 0.87
CA ALA A 125 1.50 5.27 1.99
C ALA A 125 0.33 4.44 2.55
N LEU A 126 -0.22 3.48 1.79
CA LEU A 126 -1.23 2.55 2.29
C LEU A 126 -0.62 1.29 2.95
N ALA A 127 0.69 1.11 2.87
CA ALA A 127 1.38 0.08 3.66
C ALA A 127 1.30 0.44 5.15
N PRO A 128 0.84 -0.46 6.04
CA PRO A 128 0.67 -0.14 7.46
C PRO A 128 1.94 0.38 8.12
N ILE A 129 1.81 1.47 8.87
CA ILE A 129 2.86 2.02 9.72
C ILE A 129 2.51 1.66 11.17
N PRO A 130 3.38 0.96 11.91
CA PRO A 130 3.08 0.51 13.26
C PRO A 130 2.66 1.64 14.20
N GLN A 131 1.44 1.56 14.71
CA GLN A 131 0.87 2.52 15.65
C GLN A 131 -0.13 1.85 16.60
N PRO A 132 -0.41 2.44 17.78
CA PRO A 132 -1.31 1.82 18.76
C PRO A 132 -2.72 1.52 18.21
N SER A 133 -3.23 2.36 17.30
CA SER A 133 -4.58 2.23 16.72
C SER A 133 -4.74 1.05 15.77
N ASP A 134 -3.66 0.53 15.19
CA ASP A 134 -3.70 -0.61 14.25
C ASP A 134 -3.00 -1.86 14.79
N ARG A 135 -2.85 -1.92 16.12
CA ARG A 135 -2.14 -3.02 16.81
C ARG A 135 -0.68 -3.13 16.34
N PHE A 136 -0.08 -2.00 15.98
CA PHE A 136 1.29 -1.92 15.48
C PHE A 136 1.52 -2.81 14.26
N ALA A 137 0.53 -2.94 13.39
CA ALA A 137 0.62 -3.76 12.20
C ALA A 137 1.63 -3.16 11.22
N ALA A 138 2.47 -4.02 10.62
CA ALA A 138 3.33 -3.68 9.50
C ALA A 138 3.46 -4.85 8.54
N ILE A 139 3.74 -4.55 7.27
CA ILE A 139 4.34 -5.50 6.34
C ILE A 139 5.82 -5.64 6.72
N THR A 140 6.24 -6.84 7.11
CA THR A 140 7.61 -7.09 7.60
C THR A 140 8.45 -7.94 6.66
N SER A 141 7.82 -8.59 5.67
CA SER A 141 8.52 -9.18 4.53
C SER A 141 7.56 -9.42 3.37
N TYR A 142 8.10 -9.72 2.21
CA TYR A 142 7.32 -10.12 1.04
C TYR A 142 7.94 -11.34 0.35
N LYS A 143 7.14 -12.03 -0.45
CA LYS A 143 7.59 -13.09 -1.34
C LYS A 143 6.84 -13.01 -2.66
N ILE A 144 7.58 -12.85 -3.75
CA ILE A 144 7.05 -13.10 -5.10
C ILE A 144 6.95 -14.62 -5.24
N THR A 145 5.73 -15.13 -5.22
CA THR A 145 5.42 -16.57 -5.26
C THR A 145 5.29 -17.11 -6.67
N GLU A 146 4.90 -16.26 -7.61
CA GLU A 146 4.84 -16.53 -9.04
C GLU A 146 5.28 -15.27 -9.79
N PHE A 147 6.06 -15.44 -10.85
CA PHE A 147 6.46 -14.37 -11.75
C PHE A 147 6.65 -14.91 -13.16
N SER A 148 6.09 -14.21 -14.13
CA SER A 148 6.30 -14.50 -15.54
C SER A 148 6.54 -13.20 -16.30
N SER A 149 7.46 -13.22 -17.25
CA SER A 149 7.68 -12.15 -18.21
C SER A 149 8.01 -12.80 -19.54
N GLY A 150 7.03 -12.85 -20.44
CA GLY A 150 7.15 -13.50 -21.75
C GLY A 150 7.83 -12.64 -22.80
N CYS A 151 7.89 -11.33 -22.57
CA CYS A 151 8.47 -10.34 -23.47
C CYS A 151 9.06 -9.17 -22.65
N PRO A 152 9.90 -8.31 -23.26
CA PRO A 152 10.56 -7.23 -22.52
C PRO A 152 9.60 -6.27 -21.82
N GLY A 153 8.45 -6.00 -22.43
CA GLY A 153 7.53 -4.96 -22.00
C GLY A 153 6.42 -5.41 -21.05
N VAL A 154 6.26 -6.71 -20.76
CA VAL A 154 5.13 -7.21 -19.94
C VAL A 154 5.60 -8.22 -18.91
N ALA A 155 5.04 -8.15 -17.70
CA ALA A 155 5.16 -9.19 -16.69
C ALA A 155 3.88 -9.36 -15.87
N SER A 156 3.76 -10.49 -15.19
CA SER A 156 2.73 -10.77 -14.19
C SER A 156 3.37 -11.29 -12.91
N SER A 157 2.82 -10.95 -11.76
CA SER A 157 3.31 -11.40 -10.45
C SER A 157 2.18 -11.82 -9.50
N VAL A 158 2.49 -12.76 -8.61
CA VAL A 158 1.71 -13.03 -7.39
C VAL A 158 2.61 -12.82 -6.19
N VAL A 159 2.25 -11.86 -5.34
CA VAL A 159 3.05 -11.47 -4.17
C VAL A 159 2.29 -11.71 -2.89
N TYR A 160 2.97 -12.34 -1.94
CA TYR A 160 2.52 -12.46 -0.55
C TYR A 160 3.28 -11.43 0.28
N LEU A 161 2.53 -10.57 0.98
CA LEU A 161 3.02 -9.57 1.92
C LEU A 161 2.76 -10.13 3.32
N TYR A 162 3.82 -10.51 4.03
CA TYR A 162 3.71 -11.03 5.39
C TYR A 162 3.69 -9.88 6.38
N CYS A 163 2.73 -9.96 7.31
CA CYS A 163 2.51 -8.92 8.29
C CYS A 163 2.82 -9.44 9.69
N SER A 164 3.29 -8.54 10.56
CA SER A 164 3.45 -8.81 11.98
C SER A 164 3.29 -7.53 12.80
N VAL A 165 3.10 -7.70 14.10
CA VAL A 165 3.19 -6.62 15.08
C VAL A 165 4.64 -6.14 15.15
N VAL A 166 4.87 -4.84 15.05
CA VAL A 166 6.18 -4.18 15.24
C VAL A 166 6.05 -3.19 16.39
N ASN A 167 6.26 -3.69 17.60
CA ASN A 167 6.11 -2.95 18.85
C ASN A 167 7.33 -3.23 19.76
N PRO A 168 8.51 -2.69 19.43
CA PRO A 168 9.76 -3.09 20.09
C PRO A 168 9.70 -2.99 21.61
N GLY A 169 9.97 -4.10 22.28
CA GLY A 169 9.97 -4.20 23.75
C GLY A 169 8.62 -4.56 24.37
N ALA A 170 7.55 -4.67 23.58
CA ALA A 170 6.28 -5.21 24.05
C ALA A 170 6.22 -6.75 23.92
N PRO A 171 5.40 -7.44 24.74
CA PRO A 171 5.29 -8.90 24.69
C PRO A 171 4.76 -9.47 23.37
N ASP A 172 4.03 -8.66 22.60
CA ASP A 172 3.41 -9.03 21.33
C ASP A 172 4.26 -8.68 20.10
N ASP A 173 5.44 -8.09 20.28
CA ASP A 173 6.37 -7.78 19.19
C ASP A 173 6.72 -9.03 18.37
N GLY A 174 6.65 -8.92 17.04
CA GLY A 174 6.88 -10.02 16.12
C GLY A 174 5.72 -11.01 16.00
N THR A 175 4.59 -10.80 16.68
CA THR A 175 3.41 -11.67 16.52
C THR A 175 2.94 -11.66 15.06
N PRO A 176 2.86 -12.81 14.38
CA PRO A 176 2.39 -12.88 13.00
C PRO A 176 0.94 -12.39 12.88
N LEU A 177 0.68 -11.61 11.84
CA LEU A 177 -0.64 -11.19 11.41
C LEU A 177 -0.98 -11.90 10.08
N PRO A 178 -2.27 -11.94 9.70
CA PRO A 178 -2.67 -12.52 8.41
C PRO A 178 -1.87 -11.89 7.25
N PRO A 179 -1.37 -12.70 6.29
CA PRO A 179 -0.68 -12.17 5.13
C PRO A 179 -1.68 -11.55 4.15
N LEU A 180 -1.24 -10.49 3.45
CA LEU A 180 -1.95 -9.90 2.32
C LEU A 180 -1.43 -10.51 1.01
N LYS A 181 -2.30 -10.68 0.02
CA LYS A 181 -1.95 -11.14 -1.32
C LYS A 181 -2.21 -10.03 -2.32
N GLN A 182 -1.31 -9.87 -3.29
CA GLN A 182 -1.56 -9.05 -4.48
C GLN A 182 -1.25 -9.86 -5.73
N VAL A 183 -2.10 -9.75 -6.75
CA VAL A 183 -1.86 -10.25 -8.10
C VAL A 183 -1.73 -9.04 -9.00
N ALA A 184 -0.72 -8.97 -9.86
CA ALA A 184 -0.54 -7.78 -10.68
C ALA A 184 0.00 -8.09 -12.07
N PHE A 185 -0.46 -7.32 -13.05
CA PHE A 185 0.08 -7.23 -14.39
C PHE A 185 0.82 -5.90 -14.53
N TRP A 186 1.92 -5.92 -15.28
CA TRP A 186 2.87 -4.83 -15.37
C TRP A 186 3.27 -4.63 -16.81
N THR A 187 3.39 -3.37 -17.22
CA THR A 187 4.14 -3.00 -18.42
C THR A 187 5.37 -2.18 -18.06
N PHE A 188 6.37 -2.23 -18.93
CA PHE A 188 7.66 -1.55 -18.72
C PHE A 188 8.04 -0.70 -19.93
N ASP A 189 8.66 0.44 -19.65
CA ASP A 189 9.33 1.22 -20.68
C ASP A 189 10.64 0.55 -21.16
N ALA A 190 11.31 1.17 -22.12
CA ALA A 190 12.56 0.64 -22.69
C ALA A 190 13.71 0.55 -21.66
N SER A 191 13.66 1.32 -20.57
CA SER A 191 14.64 1.29 -19.48
C SER A 191 14.34 0.20 -18.44
N GLY A 192 13.11 -0.34 -18.44
CA GLY A 192 12.65 -1.32 -17.47
C GLY A 192 11.92 -0.71 -16.28
N ALA A 193 11.58 0.58 -16.31
CA ALA A 193 10.72 1.19 -15.30
C ALA A 193 9.25 0.85 -15.60
N VAL A 194 8.44 0.69 -14.56
CA VAL A 194 7.01 0.38 -14.69
C VAL A 194 6.30 1.56 -15.37
N LEU A 195 5.65 1.30 -16.50
CA LEU A 195 4.86 2.27 -17.25
C LEU A 195 3.36 2.13 -16.96
N LYS A 196 2.87 0.90 -16.82
CA LYS A 196 1.47 0.63 -16.48
C LYS A 196 1.36 -0.53 -15.52
N TYR A 197 0.36 -0.52 -14.65
CA TYR A 197 0.04 -1.67 -13.80
C TYR A 197 -1.47 -1.87 -13.63
N ASP A 198 -1.88 -3.12 -13.49
CA ASP A 198 -3.20 -3.51 -13.00
C ASP A 198 -2.99 -4.52 -11.88
N ALA A 199 -3.30 -4.10 -10.65
CA ALA A 199 -3.10 -4.89 -9.46
C ALA A 199 -4.43 -5.18 -8.77
N TRP A 200 -4.55 -6.37 -8.21
CA TRP A 200 -5.72 -6.83 -7.50
C TRP A 200 -5.37 -7.37 -6.13
N ILE A 201 -6.10 -6.92 -5.12
CA ILE A 201 -5.97 -7.36 -3.73
C ILE A 201 -7.23 -8.13 -3.33
N PRO A 202 -7.22 -9.48 -3.40
CA PRO A 202 -8.40 -10.27 -3.08
C PRO A 202 -8.76 -10.22 -1.60
N ARG A 203 -10.06 -10.01 -1.31
CA ARG A 203 -10.65 -10.03 0.05
C ARG A 203 -9.93 -9.08 1.01
N LEU A 204 -9.66 -7.87 0.55
CA LEU A 204 -9.04 -6.81 1.35
C LEU A 204 -9.86 -6.54 2.62
N ASN A 205 -11.20 -6.58 2.54
CA ASN A 205 -12.05 -6.42 3.72
C ASN A 205 -11.77 -7.46 4.81
N ALA A 206 -11.75 -8.75 4.44
CA ALA A 206 -11.51 -9.82 5.40
C ALA A 206 -10.10 -9.75 5.99
N TRP A 207 -9.10 -9.33 5.21
CA TRP A 207 -7.75 -9.14 5.71
C TRP A 207 -7.68 -8.01 6.75
N LEU A 208 -8.35 -6.88 6.49
CA LEU A 208 -8.40 -5.76 7.43
C LEU A 208 -9.11 -6.13 8.73
N GLU A 209 -10.28 -6.79 8.66
CA GLU A 209 -11.00 -7.24 9.86
C GLU A 209 -10.11 -8.14 10.73
N GLN A 210 -9.41 -9.11 10.14
CA GLN A 210 -8.55 -10.03 10.90
C GLN A 210 -7.28 -9.35 11.44
N THR A 211 -6.71 -8.40 10.68
CA THR A 211 -5.50 -7.66 11.09
C THR A 211 -5.84 -6.67 12.21
N ALA A 212 -7.00 -6.01 12.14
CA ALA A 212 -7.49 -5.04 13.11
C ALA A 212 -8.13 -5.67 14.37
N GLY A 213 -7.92 -6.96 14.63
CA GLY A 213 -8.38 -7.62 15.87
C GLY A 213 -9.67 -8.40 15.75
N GLY A 214 -10.14 -8.68 14.53
CA GLY A 214 -11.33 -9.49 14.25
C GLY A 214 -12.64 -8.73 14.36
N VAL A 215 -12.60 -7.38 14.40
CA VAL A 215 -13.81 -6.55 14.45
C VAL A 215 -14.38 -6.43 13.04
N SER A 216 -15.67 -6.73 12.87
CA SER A 216 -16.31 -6.63 11.57
C SER A 216 -16.63 -5.17 11.20
N VAL A 217 -16.50 -4.83 9.92
CA VAL A 217 -16.92 -3.52 9.37
C VAL A 217 -18.43 -3.29 9.48
N THR A 218 -19.21 -4.33 9.74
CA THR A 218 -20.66 -4.26 9.96
C THR A 218 -21.04 -3.93 11.41
N ASP A 219 -20.07 -3.91 12.33
CA ASP A 219 -20.31 -3.60 13.74
C ASP A 219 -20.66 -2.10 13.92
N PRO A 220 -21.82 -1.76 14.52
CA PRO A 220 -22.23 -0.36 14.65
C PRO A 220 -21.29 0.52 15.49
N GLN A 221 -20.60 -0.05 16.49
CA GLN A 221 -19.64 0.71 17.30
C GLN A 221 -18.37 0.98 16.50
N PHE A 222 -17.90 -0.01 15.72
CA PHE A 222 -16.79 0.18 14.80
C PHE A 222 -17.10 1.26 13.76
N GLN A 223 -18.29 1.23 13.18
CA GLN A 223 -18.71 2.22 12.20
C GLN A 223 -18.77 3.63 12.79
N ALA A 224 -19.44 3.78 13.93
CA ALA A 224 -19.54 5.07 14.62
C ALA A 224 -18.15 5.61 15.03
N GLY A 225 -17.27 4.74 15.53
CA GLY A 225 -15.90 5.09 15.89
C GLY A 225 -15.07 5.53 14.70
N THR A 226 -15.18 4.82 13.57
CA THR A 226 -14.49 5.18 12.31
C THR A 226 -14.97 6.53 11.78
N ILE A 227 -16.29 6.77 11.75
CA ILE A 227 -16.85 8.06 11.32
C ILE A 227 -16.36 9.20 12.20
N ALA A 228 -16.38 9.03 13.53
CA ALA A 228 -15.88 10.05 14.44
C ALA A 228 -14.40 10.35 14.20
N ALA A 229 -13.56 9.32 14.10
CA ALA A 229 -12.13 9.45 13.83
C ALA A 229 -11.84 10.17 12.51
N LEU A 230 -12.54 9.78 11.46
CA LEU A 230 -12.44 10.38 10.12
C LEU A 230 -12.81 11.86 10.16
N CYS A 231 -13.93 12.21 10.79
CA CYS A 231 -14.38 13.59 10.88
C CYS A 231 -13.44 14.46 11.71
N ASP A 232 -12.93 13.95 12.84
CA ASP A 232 -11.94 14.65 13.64
C ASP A 232 -10.64 14.88 12.86
N ALA A 233 -10.12 13.85 12.19
CA ALA A 233 -8.93 13.95 11.36
C ALA A 233 -9.12 14.93 10.18
N THR A 234 -10.31 14.90 9.55
CA THR A 234 -10.64 15.84 8.47
C THR A 234 -10.59 17.28 8.95
N GLN A 235 -11.19 17.59 10.10
CA GLN A 235 -11.18 18.95 10.66
C GLN A 235 -9.77 19.41 11.07
N GLN A 236 -8.89 18.48 11.44
CA GLN A 236 -7.52 18.80 11.82
C GLN A 236 -6.59 19.02 10.62
N ARG A 237 -6.82 18.35 9.50
CA ARG A 237 -5.89 18.29 8.36
C ARG A 237 -6.36 19.07 7.14
N CYS A 238 -7.66 19.13 6.91
CA CYS A 238 -8.26 19.79 5.76
C CYS A 238 -8.58 21.24 6.08
N LEU A 239 -7.52 22.05 6.14
CA LEU A 239 -7.53 23.46 6.51
C LEU A 239 -7.25 24.34 5.28
N GLY A 240 -7.76 25.58 5.32
CA GLY A 240 -7.62 26.53 4.22
C GLY A 240 -8.86 26.61 3.32
N PRO A 241 -8.97 27.65 2.49
CA PRO A 241 -10.20 27.97 1.77
C PRO A 241 -10.64 26.85 0.81
N ASP A 242 -9.69 26.14 0.20
CA ASP A 242 -9.97 25.13 -0.82
C ASP A 242 -10.06 23.70 -0.26
N ASN A 243 -9.54 23.46 0.96
CA ASN A 243 -9.50 22.13 1.56
C ASN A 243 -10.58 21.91 2.62
N VAL A 244 -11.17 22.94 3.22
CA VAL A 244 -12.24 22.76 4.21
C VAL A 244 -13.46 22.08 3.56
N GLN A 245 -13.77 20.87 4.01
CA GLN A 245 -14.87 20.06 3.47
C GLN A 245 -16.17 20.11 4.28
N TRP A 246 -16.06 20.40 5.57
CA TRP A 246 -17.17 20.39 6.51
C TRP A 246 -17.08 21.59 7.44
N ASN A 247 -18.22 22.19 7.79
CA ASN A 247 -18.29 23.35 8.69
C ASN A 247 -17.98 22.98 10.14
N SER A 248 -18.14 21.70 10.52
CA SER A 248 -17.80 21.18 11.85
C SER A 248 -17.68 19.66 11.85
N THR A 249 -17.00 19.09 12.86
CA THR A 249 -17.01 17.64 13.13
C THR A 249 -18.44 17.11 13.21
N ALA A 250 -19.35 17.80 13.93
CA ALA A 250 -20.72 17.34 14.13
C ALA A 250 -21.50 17.24 12.81
N GLN A 251 -21.32 18.20 11.89
CA GLN A 251 -21.90 18.14 10.55
C GLN A 251 -21.35 16.95 9.76
N CYS A 252 -20.02 16.75 9.79
CA CYS A 252 -19.37 15.62 9.13
C CYS A 252 -19.94 14.29 9.64
N VAL A 253 -20.00 14.10 10.96
CA VAL A 253 -20.52 12.86 11.58
C VAL A 253 -21.98 12.63 11.18
N ALA A 254 -22.82 13.67 11.25
CA ALA A 254 -24.22 13.56 10.87
C ALA A 254 -24.40 13.19 9.40
N ALA A 255 -23.60 13.76 8.49
CA ALA A 255 -23.65 13.48 7.07
C ALA A 255 -23.14 12.07 6.74
N LEU A 256 -21.99 11.67 7.29
CA LEU A 256 -21.40 10.35 7.03
C LEU A 256 -22.19 9.21 7.66
N ALA A 257 -22.89 9.45 8.78
CA ALA A 257 -23.81 8.47 9.37
C ALA A 257 -25.01 8.13 8.45
N GLN A 258 -25.28 8.94 7.42
CA GLN A 258 -26.32 8.68 6.43
C GLN A 258 -25.77 8.05 5.14
N LYS A 259 -24.44 7.93 4.98
CA LYS A 259 -23.83 7.23 3.85
C LYS A 259 -23.70 5.75 4.15
N PRO A 260 -23.70 4.87 3.12
CA PRO A 260 -23.28 3.50 3.29
C PRO A 260 -21.89 3.47 3.94
N PHE A 261 -21.68 2.58 4.91
CA PHE A 261 -20.36 2.42 5.49
C PHE A 261 -19.38 1.86 4.45
N GLY A 262 -19.86 0.91 3.64
CA GLY A 262 -19.07 0.21 2.64
C GLY A 262 -18.27 -0.95 3.21
N ASN A 263 -17.43 -1.54 2.38
CA ASN A 263 -16.45 -2.54 2.74
C ASN A 263 -15.18 -2.28 1.92
N TYR A 264 -14.05 -2.84 2.35
CA TYR A 264 -12.78 -2.58 1.66
C TYR A 264 -12.62 -3.36 0.35
N ASP A 265 -13.55 -4.23 -0.02
CA ASP A 265 -13.63 -4.82 -1.37
C ASP A 265 -14.35 -3.88 -2.36
N GLU A 266 -14.84 -2.72 -1.89
CA GLU A 266 -15.51 -1.66 -2.67
C GLU A 266 -14.96 -0.27 -2.26
N ALA A 267 -13.63 -0.19 -2.16
CA ALA A 267 -12.90 0.93 -1.57
C ALA A 267 -12.90 2.23 -2.38
N ARG A 268 -13.56 2.27 -3.55
CA ARG A 268 -13.80 3.48 -4.36
C ARG A 268 -15.21 4.06 -4.22
N GLY A 269 -16.18 3.29 -3.70
CA GLY A 269 -17.59 3.71 -3.69
C GLY A 269 -17.87 4.99 -2.90
N ASP A 270 -19.06 5.58 -3.08
CA ASP A 270 -19.50 6.74 -2.29
C ASP A 270 -19.89 6.33 -0.85
N ASN A 271 -18.90 5.88 -0.09
CA ASN A 271 -19.05 5.28 1.22
C ASN A 271 -18.03 5.81 2.24
N VAL A 272 -18.15 5.39 3.49
CA VAL A 272 -17.25 5.80 4.59
C VAL A 272 -15.88 5.15 4.45
N VAL A 273 -15.79 3.90 4.00
CA VAL A 273 -14.53 3.17 3.81
C VAL A 273 -13.58 3.88 2.84
N CYS A 274 -14.07 4.33 1.67
CA CYS A 274 -13.27 5.11 0.73
C CYS A 274 -12.71 6.39 1.38
N ARG A 275 -13.56 7.12 2.11
CA ARG A 275 -13.15 8.35 2.80
C ARG A 275 -12.16 8.09 3.94
N ALA A 276 -12.25 6.95 4.61
CA ALA A 276 -11.29 6.53 5.62
C ALA A 276 -9.91 6.27 5.03
N ILE A 277 -9.82 5.78 3.78
CA ILE A 277 -8.55 5.67 3.06
C ILE A 277 -7.99 7.06 2.76
N HIS A 278 -8.80 7.94 2.16
CA HIS A 278 -8.29 9.27 1.78
C HIS A 278 -7.92 10.15 2.97
N VAL A 279 -8.60 10.03 4.12
CA VAL A 279 -8.21 10.83 5.30
C VAL A 279 -6.81 10.44 5.79
N ILE A 280 -6.37 9.19 5.63
CA ILE A 280 -4.99 8.77 5.95
C ILE A 280 -3.99 9.50 5.05
N LEU A 281 -4.29 9.61 3.75
CA LEU A 281 -3.39 10.19 2.75
C LEU A 281 -3.26 11.72 2.86
N THR A 282 -4.20 12.41 3.53
CA THR A 282 -4.09 13.86 3.79
C THR A 282 -2.84 14.27 4.59
N VAL A 283 -2.15 13.33 5.25
CA VAL A 283 -0.90 13.62 5.98
C VAL A 283 0.23 14.04 5.04
N GLY A 284 0.30 13.45 3.85
CA GLY A 284 1.32 13.75 2.84
C GLY A 284 0.85 14.76 1.79
N ASN A 285 -0.42 14.67 1.39
CA ASN A 285 -0.97 15.44 0.26
C ASN A 285 -2.41 15.91 0.52
N PRO A 286 -2.61 16.87 1.44
CA PRO A 286 -3.95 17.33 1.81
C PRO A 286 -4.71 17.96 0.63
N ASP A 287 -4.04 18.70 -0.25
CA ASP A 287 -4.69 19.38 -1.38
C ASP A 287 -5.38 18.40 -2.34
N THR A 288 -4.80 17.22 -2.53
CA THR A 288 -5.40 16.17 -3.37
C THR A 288 -6.48 15.39 -2.62
N HIS A 289 -6.26 15.04 -1.34
CA HIS A 289 -7.14 14.09 -0.65
C HIS A 289 -8.25 14.72 0.17
N CYS A 290 -8.14 15.99 0.55
CA CYS A 290 -9.19 16.66 1.29
C CYS A 290 -10.52 16.72 0.51
N PRO A 291 -10.55 17.08 -0.79
CA PRO A 291 -11.79 16.98 -1.58
C PRO A 291 -12.45 15.59 -1.52
N HIS A 292 -11.66 14.52 -1.40
CA HIS A 292 -12.16 13.15 -1.44
C HIS A 292 -12.89 12.73 -0.15
N VAL A 293 -12.54 13.32 1.00
CA VAL A 293 -13.23 13.05 2.29
C VAL A 293 -14.51 13.86 2.47
N GLY A 294 -14.80 14.76 1.54
CA GLY A 294 -15.94 15.68 1.59
C GLY A 294 -17.29 15.06 1.16
N PRO A 295 -18.35 15.90 1.15
CA PRO A 295 -19.71 15.46 0.83
C PRO A 295 -19.84 14.82 -0.55
N THR A 296 -19.12 15.38 -1.55
CA THR A 296 -19.17 14.96 -2.96
C THR A 296 -18.21 13.80 -3.26
N GLY A 297 -17.29 13.48 -2.35
CA GLY A 297 -16.24 12.49 -2.59
C GLY A 297 -15.14 12.95 -3.55
N GLY A 298 -15.17 14.20 -4.02
CA GLY A 298 -14.13 14.81 -4.86
C GLY A 298 -13.82 14.07 -6.16
N GLY A 299 -14.75 13.24 -6.65
CA GLY A 299 -14.55 12.38 -7.82
C GLY A 299 -13.79 11.07 -7.54
N ALA A 300 -13.19 10.91 -6.36
CA ALA A 300 -12.51 9.67 -5.98
C ALA A 300 -13.42 8.70 -5.22
N CYS A 301 -14.20 9.20 -4.25
CA CYS A 301 -15.20 8.40 -3.53
C CYS A 301 -16.58 8.53 -4.16
N ILE A 302 -16.75 7.86 -5.29
CA ILE A 302 -17.97 7.85 -6.08
C ILE A 302 -18.35 6.41 -6.45
N ASP A 303 -19.65 6.14 -6.58
CA ASP A 303 -20.10 4.84 -7.05
C ASP A 303 -19.69 4.65 -8.51
N VAL A 304 -18.92 3.59 -8.76
CA VAL A 304 -18.49 3.20 -10.11
C VAL A 304 -19.35 2.04 -10.63
N PRO A 305 -19.79 2.09 -11.89
CA PRO A 305 -20.50 0.97 -12.50
C PRO A 305 -19.56 -0.22 -12.68
N TYR A 306 -20.12 -1.43 -12.72
CA TYR A 306 -19.35 -2.66 -12.96
C TYR A 306 -18.46 -2.58 -14.22
N GLY A 307 -18.90 -1.86 -15.26
CA GLY A 307 -18.16 -1.69 -16.51
C GLY A 307 -16.79 -1.03 -16.34
N HIS A 308 -16.56 -0.31 -15.24
CA HIS A 308 -15.33 0.45 -15.01
C HIS A 308 -14.05 -0.39 -15.06
N VAL A 309 -14.10 -1.67 -14.67
CA VAL A 309 -12.94 -2.57 -14.75
C VAL A 309 -12.51 -2.89 -16.19
N PHE A 310 -13.34 -2.55 -17.18
CA PHE A 310 -13.09 -2.73 -18.61
C PHE A 310 -12.74 -1.41 -19.34
N GLU A 311 -12.68 -0.28 -18.61
CA GLU A 311 -12.36 1.04 -19.17
C GLU A 311 -10.83 1.21 -19.30
N ASP A 312 -10.19 0.32 -20.06
CA ASP A 312 -8.74 0.36 -20.28
C ASP A 312 -8.32 1.62 -21.03
N GLU A 313 -9.14 2.12 -21.95
CA GLU A 313 -8.86 3.35 -22.68
C GLU A 313 -8.75 4.57 -21.76
N ASP A 314 -9.58 4.64 -20.72
CA ASP A 314 -9.62 5.78 -19.80
C ASP A 314 -8.44 5.76 -18.82
N VAL A 315 -8.01 4.59 -18.38
CA VAL A 315 -6.89 4.43 -17.44
C VAL A 315 -5.54 4.37 -18.15
N TYR A 316 -5.46 3.60 -19.23
CA TYR A 316 -4.22 3.23 -19.88
C TYR A 316 -4.00 3.93 -21.22
N SER A 317 -5.01 4.60 -21.80
CA SER A 317 -4.97 5.14 -23.16
C SER A 317 -4.65 4.07 -24.23
N ASP A 318 -4.98 2.81 -23.94
CA ASP A 318 -4.85 1.67 -24.85
C ASP A 318 -6.24 1.08 -25.13
N PRO A 319 -6.46 0.43 -26.30
CA PRO A 319 -7.70 -0.30 -26.54
C PRO A 319 -7.95 -1.41 -25.50
N ILE A 320 -9.22 -1.67 -25.21
CA ILE A 320 -9.67 -2.73 -24.29
C ILE A 320 -8.99 -4.07 -24.57
N GLY A 321 -8.33 -4.62 -23.57
CA GLY A 321 -7.64 -5.92 -23.65
C GLY A 321 -6.28 -5.89 -24.37
N GLU A 322 -5.78 -4.73 -24.80
CA GLU A 322 -4.50 -4.59 -25.52
C GLU A 322 -3.35 -4.07 -24.64
N THR A 323 -3.63 -3.67 -23.40
CA THR A 323 -2.66 -3.06 -22.47
C THR A 323 -1.54 -4.02 -22.06
N PHE A 324 -1.91 -5.23 -21.60
CA PHE A 324 -0.97 -6.20 -21.03
C PHE A 324 -0.66 -7.37 -21.97
N VAL A 325 -0.48 -7.06 -23.26
CA VAL A 325 -0.20 -8.04 -24.33
C VAL A 325 1.23 -7.91 -24.82
N CYS A 326 1.92 -9.05 -24.98
CA CYS A 326 3.23 -9.07 -25.63
C CYS A 326 3.08 -8.78 -27.13
N LYS A 327 3.64 -7.65 -27.56
CA LYS A 327 3.69 -7.20 -28.95
C LYS A 327 5.02 -7.57 -29.60
#